data_AF-A0A2H3RDF6-F1
#
_entry.id   AF-A0A2H3RDF6-F1
#
_cell.length_a   1.000
_cell.length_b   1.000
_cell.length_c   1.000
_cell.angle_alpha   90.00
_cell.angle_beta   90.00
_cell.angle_gamma   90.00
#
_symmetry.space_group_name_H-M   'P 1'
#
loop_
_entity.id
_entity.type
_entity.pdbx_description
1 polymer ?
#
loop_
_entity_poly.entity_id
_entity_poly.type
_entity_poly.pdbx_seq_one_letter_code
_entity_poly.pdbx_strand_id
1 'polypeptide(L)'
;MADTKRGQFDLDPYFPSMGEFHDKIRECQDPSMARSRVQSVLDNYSQMRLDMPKAIQLKVTRFLRHEKWVDSPRNLSKSRLYCMLSGQGRSTSLNFSAWLVVAATWPSHLLVLGIADEMSRLWGQNFPGTRPFFPKNVSEEEAFLKYDGKFMPGDDYPLSDSGDGNPKGNNKEDNKRKSNSGDIFDRATKKHKADRTIALSNSDIPEPSNVQEGPEHGRVSYLKRKIKARDQLIGEKDEVIKQQDAQIKKLERRCHRRFKDGGKDFKRLFNRVEGLKTSLKDAAEKEHDLQSYVRQLEDQIKRRDEEIEKLSDCNRKLEAKHKDVDHTWEACAKGVF
;
A
#
# COMPACT_ATOMS: atom_id res chain seq x y z
N MET A 1 -29.29 -15.81 -41.91
CA MET A 1 -28.43 -16.93 -41.50
C MET A 1 -27.53 -16.43 -40.40
N ALA A 2 -27.54 -17.15 -39.29
CA ALA A 2 -26.78 -16.85 -38.09
C ALA A 2 -25.28 -17.00 -38.34
N ASP A 3 -24.47 -16.20 -37.64
CA ASP A 3 -23.34 -16.75 -36.89
C ASP A 3 -22.98 -15.81 -35.74
N THR A 4 -23.73 -16.02 -34.66
CA THR A 4 -23.34 -15.68 -33.30
C THR A 4 -22.41 -16.78 -32.80
N LYS A 5 -21.43 -16.42 -31.97
CA LYS A 5 -20.53 -17.28 -31.16
C LYS A 5 -19.20 -17.67 -31.80
N ARG A 6 -18.19 -16.81 -31.61
CA ARG A 6 -16.82 -17.29 -31.33
C ARG A 6 -16.22 -16.47 -30.19
N GLY A 7 -15.82 -17.18 -29.14
CA GLY A 7 -14.96 -16.65 -28.10
C GLY A 7 -15.61 -16.35 -26.75
N GLN A 8 -16.58 -17.16 -26.30
CA GLN A 8 -16.78 -17.30 -24.85
C GLN A 8 -15.60 -18.14 -24.34
N PHE A 9 -14.43 -17.50 -24.21
CA PHE A 9 -13.35 -18.04 -23.41
C PHE A 9 -13.92 -18.22 -22.00
N ASP A 10 -13.71 -19.39 -21.41
CA ASP A 10 -13.80 -19.59 -19.96
C ASP A 10 -12.81 -18.63 -19.29
N LEU A 11 -13.21 -17.36 -19.20
CA LEU A 11 -12.49 -16.36 -18.43
C LEU A 11 -12.65 -16.80 -16.99
N ASP A 12 -11.52 -17.12 -16.35
CA ASP A 12 -11.46 -17.38 -14.92
C ASP A 12 -12.32 -16.32 -14.21
N PRO A 13 -13.45 -16.71 -13.59
CA PRO A 13 -14.41 -15.75 -13.04
C PRO A 13 -13.82 -14.93 -11.89
N TYR A 14 -12.65 -15.34 -11.40
CA TYR A 14 -11.87 -14.73 -10.34
C TYR A 14 -10.70 -13.89 -10.86
N PHE A 15 -10.52 -13.75 -12.18
CA PHE A 15 -9.39 -13.04 -12.78
C PHE A 15 -9.84 -12.03 -13.84
N PRO A 16 -10.06 -10.76 -13.46
CA PRO A 16 -10.40 -9.72 -14.43
C PRO A 16 -9.16 -9.36 -15.26
N SER A 17 -9.31 -9.33 -16.58
CA SER A 17 -8.21 -9.01 -17.50
C SER A 17 -8.17 -7.52 -17.89
N MET A 18 -7.02 -7.03 -18.34
CA MET A 18 -6.89 -5.67 -18.90
C MET A 18 -7.88 -5.40 -20.05
N GLY A 19 -8.21 -6.43 -20.85
CA GLY A 19 -9.16 -6.32 -21.95
C GLY A 19 -10.57 -5.92 -21.49
N GLU A 20 -10.99 -6.33 -20.30
CA GLU A 20 -12.31 -6.01 -19.74
C GLU A 20 -12.47 -4.53 -19.39
N PHE A 21 -11.37 -3.79 -19.24
CA PHE A 21 -11.37 -2.37 -18.91
C PHE A 21 -11.09 -1.47 -20.11
N HIS A 22 -10.85 -2.04 -21.30
CA HIS A 22 -10.40 -1.30 -22.47
C HIS A 22 -11.32 -0.13 -22.83
N ASP A 23 -12.64 -0.36 -22.89
CA ASP A 23 -13.61 0.68 -23.21
C ASP A 23 -13.65 1.78 -22.14
N LYS A 24 -13.65 1.39 -20.85
CA LYS A 24 -13.61 2.35 -19.73
C LYS A 24 -12.35 3.21 -19.75
N ILE A 25 -11.19 2.63 -20.10
CA ILE A 25 -9.92 3.35 -20.23
C ILE A 25 -9.98 4.34 -21.39
N ARG A 26 -10.54 3.93 -22.54
CA ARG A 26 -10.66 4.79 -23.73
C ARG A 26 -11.55 6.01 -23.47
N GLU A 27 -12.57 5.86 -22.66
CA GLU A 27 -13.52 6.93 -22.30
C GLU A 27 -12.97 7.92 -21.26
N CYS A 28 -11.83 7.62 -20.62
CA CYS A 28 -11.22 8.50 -19.63
C CYS A 28 -10.57 9.72 -20.29
N GLN A 29 -10.55 10.85 -19.56
CA GLN A 29 -9.85 12.06 -19.98
C GLN A 29 -8.32 11.85 -20.14
N ASP A 30 -7.75 10.90 -19.39
CA ASP A 30 -6.34 10.50 -19.48
C ASP A 30 -6.23 8.97 -19.58
N PRO A 31 -6.32 8.40 -20.79
CA PRO A 31 -6.27 6.95 -21.00
C PRO A 31 -4.96 6.31 -20.58
N SER A 32 -3.83 7.03 -20.69
CA SER A 32 -2.51 6.52 -20.31
C SER A 32 -2.42 6.31 -18.79
N MET A 33 -2.84 7.32 -18.03
CA MET A 33 -2.91 7.21 -16.57
C MET A 33 -3.92 6.16 -16.12
N ALA A 34 -5.11 6.12 -16.73
CA ALA A 34 -6.13 5.12 -16.42
C ALA A 34 -5.59 3.70 -16.66
N ARG A 35 -4.91 3.46 -17.79
CA ARG A 35 -4.27 2.18 -18.10
C ARG A 35 -3.24 1.78 -17.05
N SER A 36 -2.35 2.69 -16.65
CA SER A 36 -1.33 2.44 -15.62
C SER A 36 -1.96 2.07 -14.27
N ARG A 37 -3.05 2.74 -13.89
CA ARG A 37 -3.77 2.46 -12.64
C ARG A 37 -4.49 1.12 -12.66
N VAL A 38 -5.16 0.79 -13.78
CA VAL A 38 -5.80 -0.52 -13.95
C VAL A 38 -4.75 -1.62 -13.86
N GLN A 39 -3.61 -1.45 -14.55
CA GLN A 39 -2.51 -2.41 -14.48
C GLN A 39 -2.03 -2.60 -13.02
N SER A 40 -1.79 -1.51 -12.29
CA SER A 40 -1.38 -1.56 -10.89
C SER A 40 -2.38 -2.33 -10.01
N VAL A 41 -3.68 -2.06 -10.16
CA VAL A 41 -4.73 -2.76 -9.40
C VAL A 41 -4.76 -4.25 -9.72
N LEU A 42 -4.69 -4.62 -11.00
CA LEU A 42 -4.70 -6.01 -11.44
C LEU A 42 -3.45 -6.77 -11.00
N ASP A 43 -2.28 -6.14 -11.05
CA ASP A 43 -1.02 -6.76 -10.60
C ASP A 43 -1.06 -7.06 -9.09
N ASN A 44 -1.50 -6.09 -8.27
CA ASN A 44 -1.64 -6.28 -6.83
C ASN A 44 -2.69 -7.36 -6.51
N TYR A 45 -3.84 -7.34 -7.19
CA TYR A 45 -4.85 -8.38 -7.02
C TYR A 45 -4.34 -9.77 -7.39
N SER A 46 -3.60 -9.89 -8.49
CA SER A 46 -3.03 -11.16 -8.96
C SER A 46 -2.06 -11.78 -7.96
N GLN A 47 -1.30 -10.94 -7.25
CA GLN A 47 -0.40 -11.38 -6.18
C GLN A 47 -1.19 -11.83 -4.95
N MET A 48 -2.18 -11.05 -4.53
CA MET A 48 -2.96 -11.28 -3.31
C MET A 48 -3.95 -12.44 -3.43
N ARG A 49 -4.52 -12.68 -4.62
CA ARG A 49 -5.57 -13.69 -4.82
C ARG A 49 -5.11 -15.11 -4.46
N LEU A 50 -3.80 -15.39 -4.54
CA LEU A 50 -3.23 -16.69 -4.22
C LEU A 50 -3.49 -17.10 -2.77
N ASP A 51 -3.55 -16.12 -1.87
CA ASP A 51 -3.81 -16.31 -0.44
C ASP A 51 -5.29 -16.11 -0.07
N MET A 52 -6.17 -15.83 -1.06
CA MET A 52 -7.55 -15.40 -0.83
C MET A 52 -8.55 -16.54 -1.05
N PRO A 53 -9.55 -16.73 -0.18
CA PRO A 53 -10.64 -17.68 -0.42
C PRO A 53 -11.41 -17.37 -1.71
N LYS A 54 -11.83 -18.40 -2.47
CA LYS A 54 -12.47 -18.25 -3.79
C LYS A 54 -13.70 -17.34 -3.76
N ALA A 55 -14.52 -17.44 -2.72
CA ALA A 55 -15.72 -16.62 -2.67
C ALA A 55 -15.41 -15.13 -2.35
N ILE A 56 -14.28 -14.82 -1.70
CA ILE A 56 -13.78 -13.44 -1.55
C ILE A 56 -13.19 -12.96 -2.88
N GLN A 57 -12.42 -13.80 -3.58
CA GLN A 57 -11.94 -13.49 -4.94
C GLN A 57 -13.09 -13.10 -5.87
N LEU A 58 -14.23 -13.80 -5.76
CA LEU A 58 -15.44 -13.48 -6.53
C LEU A 58 -16.00 -12.10 -6.19
N LYS A 59 -16.06 -11.76 -4.90
CA LYS A 59 -16.53 -10.45 -4.45
C LYS A 59 -15.60 -9.33 -4.95
N VAL A 60 -14.28 -9.52 -4.87
CA VAL A 60 -13.29 -8.56 -5.38
C VAL A 60 -13.43 -8.40 -6.90
N THR A 61 -13.50 -9.50 -7.63
CA THR A 61 -13.61 -9.46 -9.10
C THR A 61 -14.92 -8.80 -9.55
N ARG A 62 -16.04 -9.10 -8.88
CA ARG A 62 -17.31 -8.41 -9.13
C ARG A 62 -17.20 -6.92 -8.83
N PHE A 63 -16.59 -6.53 -7.73
CA PHE A 63 -16.38 -5.12 -7.41
C PHE A 63 -15.56 -4.42 -8.50
N LEU A 64 -14.42 -4.98 -8.89
CA LEU A 64 -13.55 -4.40 -9.92
C LEU A 64 -14.30 -4.22 -11.25
N ARG A 65 -15.15 -5.18 -11.65
CA ARG A 65 -15.92 -5.12 -12.91
C ARG A 65 -17.03 -4.06 -12.90
N HIS A 66 -17.72 -3.87 -11.78
CA HIS A 66 -18.95 -3.06 -11.74
C HIS A 66 -18.75 -1.68 -11.15
N GLU A 67 -17.78 -1.51 -10.26
CA GLU A 67 -17.54 -0.24 -9.60
C GLU A 67 -16.91 0.78 -10.56
N LYS A 68 -17.28 2.06 -10.41
CA LYS A 68 -16.68 3.17 -11.17
C LYS A 68 -15.40 3.64 -10.46
N TRP A 69 -14.25 3.12 -10.92
CA TRP A 69 -12.95 3.45 -10.34
C TRP A 69 -11.84 3.69 -11.36
N VAL A 70 -12.00 3.25 -12.61
CA VAL A 70 -11.00 3.40 -13.69
C VAL A 70 -10.74 4.88 -14.00
N ASP A 71 -11.82 5.67 -13.97
CA ASP A 71 -11.86 7.12 -14.17
C ASP A 71 -11.59 7.92 -12.89
N SER A 72 -11.00 7.28 -11.86
CA SER A 72 -10.70 7.93 -10.58
C SER A 72 -9.97 9.27 -10.80
N PRO A 73 -10.29 10.31 -10.02
CA PRO A 73 -9.64 11.61 -10.18
C PRO A 73 -8.13 11.53 -9.92
N ARG A 74 -7.36 12.53 -10.35
CA ARG A 74 -5.93 12.61 -10.00
C ARG A 74 -5.72 12.79 -8.50
N ASN A 75 -6.55 13.64 -7.89
CA ASN A 75 -6.51 13.94 -6.47
C ASN A 75 -7.28 12.87 -5.66
N LEU A 76 -6.59 12.21 -4.73
CA LEU A 76 -7.14 11.18 -3.85
C LEU A 76 -8.36 11.67 -3.05
N SER A 77 -8.35 12.92 -2.55
CA SER A 77 -9.43 13.44 -1.72
C SER A 77 -10.76 13.60 -2.47
N LYS A 78 -10.73 13.53 -3.80
CA LYS A 78 -11.93 13.54 -4.66
C LYS A 78 -12.39 12.14 -5.05
N SER A 79 -11.60 11.11 -4.74
CA SER A 79 -11.95 9.73 -5.07
C SER A 79 -13.11 9.27 -4.20
N ARG A 80 -14.21 8.83 -4.82
CA ARG A 80 -15.36 8.27 -4.10
C ARG A 80 -14.98 7.09 -3.22
N LEU A 81 -14.08 6.23 -3.70
CA LEU A 81 -13.59 5.08 -2.94
C LEU A 81 -12.78 5.50 -1.72
N TYR A 82 -11.95 6.55 -1.84
CA TYR A 82 -11.25 7.10 -0.68
C TYR A 82 -12.21 7.74 0.31
N CYS A 83 -13.22 8.48 -0.14
CA CYS A 83 -14.22 9.08 0.75
C CYS A 83 -15.04 8.01 1.48
N MET A 84 -15.39 6.92 0.79
CA MET A 84 -16.03 5.74 1.38
C MET A 84 -15.18 5.14 2.51
N LEU A 85 -13.87 5.05 2.30
CA LEU A 85 -12.95 4.52 3.31
C LEU A 85 -12.66 5.51 4.44
N SER A 86 -12.49 6.81 4.18
CA SER A 86 -12.04 7.80 5.17
C SER A 86 -13.13 8.33 6.11
N GLY A 87 -14.40 8.00 5.88
CA GLY A 87 -15.46 8.19 6.86
C GLY A 87 -16.23 9.50 6.83
N GLN A 88 -16.05 10.32 5.80
CA GLN A 88 -16.95 11.45 5.53
C GLN A 88 -18.30 10.89 5.03
N GLY A 89 -19.22 10.56 5.97
CA GLY A 89 -20.50 9.87 5.72
C GLY A 89 -20.52 8.37 6.05
N ARG A 90 -19.75 7.92 7.05
CA ARG A 90 -19.60 6.50 7.42
C ARG A 90 -20.92 5.87 7.94
N SER A 91 -21.37 4.79 7.30
CA SER A 91 -22.43 3.92 7.82
C SER A 91 -21.94 2.58 8.36
N THR A 92 -20.61 2.32 8.41
CA THR A 92 -19.88 1.28 9.19
C THR A 92 -18.87 0.41 8.42
N SER A 93 -18.76 0.45 7.08
CA SER A 93 -17.98 -0.54 6.33
C SER A 93 -16.62 -0.09 5.77
N LEU A 94 -15.53 -0.67 6.30
CA LEU A 94 -14.19 -0.66 5.70
C LEU A 94 -14.09 -1.75 4.62
N ASN A 95 -14.61 -1.47 3.42
CA ASN A 95 -14.66 -2.45 2.33
C ASN A 95 -13.25 -2.77 1.77
N PHE A 96 -12.90 -4.06 1.74
CA PHE A 96 -11.57 -4.51 1.29
C PHE A 96 -11.28 -4.22 -0.18
N SER A 97 -12.26 -4.34 -1.07
CA SER A 97 -12.06 -4.09 -2.49
C SER A 97 -11.84 -2.60 -2.79
N ALA A 98 -12.54 -1.72 -2.06
CA ALA A 98 -12.26 -0.29 -2.13
C ALA A 98 -10.83 0.03 -1.66
N TRP A 99 -10.38 -0.62 -0.57
CA TRP A 99 -9.01 -0.50 -0.08
C TRP A 99 -7.97 -0.93 -1.13
N LEU A 100 -8.13 -2.11 -1.73
CA LEU A 100 -7.26 -2.60 -2.79
C LEU A 100 -7.09 -1.56 -3.91
N VAL A 101 -8.19 -0.99 -4.39
CA VAL A 101 -8.15 0.01 -5.47
C VAL A 101 -7.45 1.29 -5.03
N VAL A 102 -7.76 1.82 -3.85
CA VAL A 102 -7.16 3.06 -3.33
C VAL A 102 -5.66 2.88 -3.06
N ALA A 103 -5.28 1.79 -2.41
CA ALA A 103 -3.88 1.49 -2.08
C ALA A 103 -3.03 1.25 -3.34
N ALA A 104 -3.56 0.55 -4.34
CA ALA A 104 -2.84 0.30 -5.61
C ALA A 104 -2.74 1.55 -6.50
N THR A 105 -3.72 2.45 -6.44
CA THR A 105 -3.77 3.66 -7.27
C THR A 105 -2.92 4.79 -6.69
N TRP A 106 -2.83 4.89 -5.36
CA TRP A 106 -2.04 5.91 -4.66
C TRP A 106 -1.09 5.31 -3.62
N PRO A 107 -0.15 4.43 -4.02
CA PRO A 107 0.68 3.66 -3.11
C PRO A 107 1.71 4.50 -2.32
N SER A 108 1.80 5.82 -2.52
CA SER A 108 2.74 6.70 -1.79
C SER A 108 2.04 7.87 -1.10
N HIS A 109 0.72 7.91 -1.10
CA HIS A 109 -0.02 9.05 -0.56
C HIS A 109 -0.23 8.90 0.96
N LEU A 110 0.15 9.91 1.74
CA LEU A 110 0.11 9.86 3.22
C LEU A 110 -1.27 9.53 3.79
N LEU A 111 -2.34 10.05 3.19
CA LEU A 111 -3.72 9.73 3.60
C LEU A 111 -4.09 8.24 3.49
N VAL A 112 -3.40 7.48 2.63
CA VAL A 112 -3.60 6.02 2.50
C VAL A 112 -3.04 5.28 3.72
N LEU A 113 -2.03 5.83 4.40
CA LEU A 113 -1.48 5.25 5.64
C LEU A 113 -2.53 5.19 6.75
N GLY A 114 -3.35 6.24 6.91
CA GLY A 114 -4.41 6.26 7.91
C GLY A 114 -5.45 5.16 7.68
N ILE A 115 -5.80 4.89 6.41
CA ILE A 115 -6.69 3.78 6.04
C ILE A 115 -6.00 2.43 6.28
N ALA A 116 -4.70 2.32 5.98
CA ALA A 116 -3.93 1.11 6.24
C ALA A 116 -3.90 0.72 7.73
N ASP A 117 -3.77 1.72 8.62
CA ASP A 117 -3.80 1.51 10.07
C ASP A 117 -5.19 1.05 10.54
N GLU A 118 -6.26 1.61 9.97
CA GLU A 118 -7.63 1.16 10.23
C GLU A 118 -7.90 -0.25 9.72
N MET A 119 -7.46 -0.58 8.50
CA MET A 119 -7.52 -1.93 7.97
C MET A 119 -6.70 -2.91 8.81
N SER A 120 -5.53 -2.49 9.30
CA SER A 120 -4.69 -3.31 10.17
C SER A 120 -5.40 -3.65 11.48
N ARG A 121 -6.12 -2.68 12.07
CA ARG A 121 -6.96 -2.90 13.25
C ARG A 121 -8.12 -3.84 12.98
N LEU A 122 -8.85 -3.64 11.88
CA LEU A 122 -9.99 -4.50 11.50
C LEU A 122 -9.55 -5.96 11.30
N TRP A 123 -8.40 -6.15 10.64
CA TRP A 123 -7.90 -7.48 10.32
C TRP A 123 -7.03 -8.10 11.41
N GLY A 124 -6.64 -7.34 12.43
CA GLY A 124 -5.76 -7.81 13.50
C GLY A 124 -4.33 -8.12 13.02
N GLN A 125 -3.91 -7.55 11.88
CA GLN A 125 -2.61 -7.81 11.26
C GLN A 125 -2.04 -6.51 10.70
N ASN A 126 -0.72 -6.34 10.78
CA ASN A 126 -0.07 -5.15 10.23
C ASN A 126 0.04 -5.24 8.71
N PHE A 127 -0.61 -4.32 8.00
CA PHE A 127 -0.43 -4.16 6.55
C PHE A 127 0.94 -3.50 6.28
N PRO A 128 1.65 -3.88 5.21
CA PRO A 128 2.96 -3.33 4.87
C PRO A 128 2.84 -1.91 4.29
N GLY A 129 2.62 -0.93 5.17
CA GLY A 129 2.49 0.48 4.81
C GLY A 129 1.26 0.73 3.93
N THR A 130 1.47 1.32 2.76
CA THR A 130 0.41 1.73 1.81
C THR A 130 0.11 0.68 0.73
N ARG A 131 0.77 -0.47 0.74
CA ARG A 131 0.56 -1.49 -0.30
C ARG A 131 -0.68 -2.34 0.01
N PRO A 132 -1.49 -2.67 -1.02
CA PRO A 132 -2.53 -3.67 -0.87
C PRO A 132 -1.94 -5.01 -0.38
N PHE A 133 -2.63 -5.65 0.56
CA PHE A 133 -2.19 -6.93 1.13
C PHE A 133 -3.41 -7.75 1.54
N PHE A 134 -3.37 -9.07 1.38
CA PHE A 134 -4.40 -9.97 1.90
C PHE A 134 -3.80 -10.77 3.07
N PRO A 135 -4.41 -10.74 4.26
CA PRO A 135 -3.96 -11.50 5.43
C PRO A 135 -3.89 -13.01 5.19
N LYS A 136 -2.72 -13.62 5.41
CA LYS A 136 -2.46 -15.04 5.14
C LYS A 136 -2.94 -16.01 6.24
N ASN A 137 -3.09 -15.51 7.47
CA ASN A 137 -3.36 -16.33 8.66
C ASN A 137 -4.77 -16.09 9.22
N VAL A 138 -5.77 -15.89 8.35
CA VAL A 138 -7.17 -15.63 8.74
C VAL A 138 -8.02 -16.77 8.23
N SER A 139 -8.95 -17.29 9.05
CA SER A 139 -9.86 -18.34 8.59
C SER A 139 -10.78 -17.81 7.48
N GLU A 140 -11.33 -18.70 6.64
CA GLU A 140 -12.22 -18.28 5.57
C GLU A 140 -13.44 -17.52 6.12
N GLU A 141 -14.04 -17.99 7.22
CA GLU A 141 -15.19 -17.38 7.88
C GLU A 141 -14.88 -15.98 8.43
N GLU A 142 -13.72 -15.83 9.09
CA GLU A 142 -13.28 -14.55 9.63
C GLU A 142 -12.95 -13.55 8.49
N ALA A 143 -12.29 -14.01 7.44
CA ALA A 143 -12.01 -13.21 6.26
C ALA A 143 -13.31 -12.74 5.58
N PHE A 144 -14.35 -13.58 5.55
CA PHE A 144 -15.67 -13.23 5.04
C PHE A 144 -16.35 -12.14 5.86
N LEU A 145 -16.32 -12.26 7.19
CA LEU A 145 -16.93 -11.29 8.10
C LEU A 145 -16.25 -9.92 7.97
N LYS A 146 -14.92 -9.91 7.92
CA LYS A 146 -14.09 -8.70 7.82
C LYS A 146 -14.12 -8.05 6.45
N TYR A 147 -14.31 -8.83 5.38
CA TYR A 147 -14.32 -8.31 4.00
C TYR A 147 -15.40 -7.24 3.78
N ASP A 148 -16.63 -7.44 4.29
CA ASP A 148 -17.74 -6.50 4.13
C ASP A 148 -17.62 -5.31 5.10
N GLY A 149 -16.61 -5.30 5.98
CA GLY A 149 -16.38 -4.24 6.94
C GLY A 149 -17.46 -4.14 8.02
N LYS A 150 -18.28 -5.17 8.24
CA LYS A 150 -19.27 -5.17 9.32
C LYS A 150 -18.54 -5.22 10.66
N PHE A 151 -18.36 -4.05 11.26
CA PHE A 151 -17.92 -3.94 12.63
C PHE A 151 -19.02 -4.56 13.51
N MET A 152 -18.76 -5.69 14.14
CA MET A 152 -19.62 -6.19 15.22
C MET A 152 -19.33 -5.34 16.46
N PRO A 153 -20.29 -4.57 17.00
CA PRO A 153 -20.12 -3.95 18.29
C PRO A 153 -20.31 -5.02 19.37
N GLY A 154 -19.20 -5.54 19.90
CA GLY A 154 -19.11 -6.20 21.21
C GLY A 154 -19.61 -7.65 21.32
N ASP A 155 -18.66 -8.56 21.59
CA ASP A 155 -18.79 -9.57 22.64
C ASP A 155 -17.37 -9.78 23.22
N ASP A 156 -17.27 -9.62 24.54
CA ASP A 156 -16.13 -9.84 25.45
C ASP A 156 -14.82 -10.39 24.85
N TYR A 157 -14.06 -9.50 24.22
CA TYR A 157 -12.59 -9.54 24.35
C TYR A 157 -12.21 -8.50 25.41
N PRO A 158 -11.30 -8.80 26.34
CA PRO A 158 -11.06 -7.95 27.50
C PRO A 158 -10.63 -6.54 27.05
N LEU A 159 -11.58 -5.61 27.11
CA LEU A 159 -11.35 -4.19 26.95
C LEU A 159 -10.84 -3.65 28.28
N SER A 160 -9.68 -3.00 28.25
CA SER A 160 -9.38 -1.94 29.22
C SER A 160 -9.87 -0.62 28.63
N ASP A 161 -11.17 -0.45 28.75
CA ASP A 161 -11.98 0.73 29.10
C ASP A 161 -11.62 2.17 28.68
N SER A 162 -12.72 2.90 28.43
CA SER A 162 -12.95 4.36 28.36
C SER A 162 -12.74 5.02 26.99
N GLY A 163 -13.74 5.63 26.33
CA GLY A 163 -15.02 6.12 26.82
C GLY A 163 -15.30 7.49 26.21
N ASP A 164 -16.17 7.46 25.19
CA ASP A 164 -17.15 8.44 24.70
C ASP A 164 -17.06 9.96 24.97
N GLY A 165 -17.52 10.73 23.99
CA GLY A 165 -17.75 12.18 24.13
C GLY A 165 -18.07 12.93 22.85
N ASN A 166 -19.29 12.75 22.34
CA ASN A 166 -19.96 13.62 21.34
C ASN A 166 -19.98 15.10 21.80
N PRO A 167 -20.12 16.10 20.91
CA PRO A 167 -21.48 16.62 20.70
C PRO A 167 -21.83 17.18 19.30
N LYS A 168 -23.13 17.12 19.00
CA LYS A 168 -23.88 17.87 17.99
C LYS A 168 -23.79 19.40 18.20
N GLY A 169 -23.86 20.16 17.10
CA GLY A 169 -24.29 21.57 17.13
C GLY A 169 -24.07 22.31 15.81
N ASN A 170 -25.13 22.48 15.02
CA ASN A 170 -25.19 23.14 13.72
C ASN A 170 -24.75 24.62 13.75
N ASN A 171 -24.11 25.12 12.67
CA ASN A 171 -24.68 26.21 11.86
C ASN A 171 -23.90 26.52 10.58
N LYS A 172 -24.65 27.15 9.68
CA LYS A 172 -24.50 27.35 8.23
C LYS A 172 -23.40 28.34 7.79
N GLU A 173 -23.12 28.19 6.48
CA GLU A 173 -22.89 29.22 5.46
C GLU A 173 -21.50 29.86 5.28
N ASP A 174 -20.98 29.56 4.08
CA ASP A 174 -20.53 30.48 3.06
C ASP A 174 -19.11 31.10 3.02
N ASN A 175 -18.59 30.94 1.80
CA ASN A 175 -17.71 31.82 1.02
C ASN A 175 -16.18 31.64 1.04
N LYS A 176 -15.73 31.21 -0.16
CA LYS A 176 -14.70 31.81 -1.02
C LYS A 176 -13.24 31.87 -0.56
N ARG A 177 -12.45 31.08 -1.31
CA ARG A 177 -11.25 31.44 -2.10
C ARG A 177 -9.96 31.92 -1.37
N LYS A 178 -8.87 31.34 -1.90
CA LYS A 178 -7.45 31.75 -1.98
C LYS A 178 -6.49 31.27 -0.90
N SER A 179 -5.68 30.30 -1.33
CA SER A 179 -4.21 30.25 -1.31
C SER A 179 -3.46 31.01 -0.22
N ASN A 180 -2.69 30.32 0.62
CA ASN A 180 -1.23 30.17 0.43
C ASN A 180 -0.60 29.30 1.52
N SER A 181 0.51 28.69 1.10
CA SER A 181 1.48 27.91 1.84
C SER A 181 2.11 28.63 3.04
N GLY A 182 2.43 27.86 4.09
CA GLY A 182 3.56 28.13 4.99
C GLY A 182 3.17 28.54 6.42
N ASP A 183 3.83 27.90 7.38
CA ASP A 183 3.92 28.24 8.81
C ASP A 183 2.68 28.14 9.70
N ILE A 184 2.50 26.97 10.31
CA ILE A 184 1.74 26.83 11.57
C ILE A 184 2.47 25.86 12.51
N PHE A 185 3.71 26.19 12.88
CA PHE A 185 4.33 25.65 14.10
C PHE A 185 4.96 26.79 14.88
N ASP A 186 4.14 27.78 15.23
CA ASP A 186 4.37 28.52 16.45
C ASP A 186 3.12 29.28 16.87
N ARG A 187 2.93 29.36 18.20
CA ARG A 187 1.92 30.14 18.92
C ARG A 187 0.61 29.43 19.28
N ALA A 188 0.70 28.58 20.31
CA ALA A 188 -0.40 28.41 21.27
C ALA A 188 0.08 28.07 22.70
N THR A 189 1.09 28.78 23.22
CA THR A 189 1.20 28.96 24.68
C THR A 189 0.30 30.12 25.10
N LYS A 190 -1.01 29.88 25.22
CA LYS A 190 -1.90 30.76 25.99
C LYS A 190 -2.60 29.94 27.05
N LYS A 191 -2.21 30.24 28.29
CA LYS A 191 -2.81 29.80 29.54
C LYS A 191 -4.33 29.96 29.47
N HIS A 192 -5.07 28.86 29.41
CA HIS A 192 -6.47 28.86 29.85
C HIS A 192 -6.47 28.53 31.35
N LYS A 193 -6.69 29.57 32.17
CA LYS A 193 -7.28 29.38 33.49
C LYS A 193 -8.66 28.76 33.23
N ALA A 194 -8.84 27.51 33.64
CA ALA A 194 -10.14 26.87 33.59
C ALA A 194 -10.96 27.37 34.78
N ASP A 195 -11.98 28.18 34.50
CA ASP A 195 -13.15 28.29 35.37
C ASP A 195 -13.82 26.91 35.39
N ARG A 196 -13.59 26.16 36.47
CA ARG A 196 -14.26 24.87 36.73
C ARG A 196 -15.55 25.13 37.52
N THR A 197 -16.62 25.45 36.81
CA THR A 197 -18.00 25.24 37.28
C THR A 197 -18.66 24.18 36.41
N ILE A 198 -18.23 22.93 36.56
CA ILE A 198 -19.01 21.77 36.13
C ILE A 198 -19.84 21.35 37.34
N ALA A 199 -21.12 21.72 37.32
CA ALA A 199 -22.10 21.20 38.25
C ALA A 199 -22.29 19.70 37.95
N LEU A 200 -21.64 18.85 38.74
CA LEU A 200 -21.91 17.41 38.77
C LEU A 200 -23.36 17.21 39.23
N SER A 201 -24.14 16.43 38.48
CA SER A 201 -25.47 16.00 38.90
C SER A 201 -25.36 15.20 40.19
N ASN A 202 -26.21 15.51 41.17
CA ASN A 202 -26.19 14.91 42.51
C ASN A 202 -26.58 13.41 42.55
N SER A 203 -26.76 12.76 41.40
CA SER A 203 -27.31 11.40 41.26
C SER A 203 -26.29 10.29 41.55
N ASP A 204 -24.99 10.55 41.41
CA ASP A 204 -23.99 9.47 41.33
C ASP A 204 -23.11 9.35 42.60
N ILE A 205 -23.52 9.99 43.70
CA ILE A 205 -22.81 9.94 44.99
C ILE A 205 -23.48 8.87 45.88
N PRO A 206 -22.76 7.82 46.33
CA PRO A 206 -23.29 6.81 47.25
C PRO A 206 -23.79 7.45 48.54
N GLU A 207 -25.01 7.14 48.96
CA GLU A 207 -25.56 7.65 50.22
C GLU A 207 -24.86 7.01 51.43
N PRO A 208 -24.41 7.81 52.40
CA PRO A 208 -23.85 7.27 53.64
C PRO A 208 -24.99 6.73 54.52
N SER A 209 -24.84 5.49 54.98
CA SER A 209 -25.78 4.82 55.86
C SER A 209 -25.86 5.51 57.23
N ASN A 210 -27.11 5.86 57.59
CA ASN A 210 -27.69 5.96 58.93
C ASN A 210 -27.77 7.33 59.67
N VAL A 211 -28.96 7.47 60.28
CA VAL A 211 -29.43 8.27 61.44
C VAL A 211 -30.08 9.66 61.21
N GLN A 212 -31.32 9.72 61.75
CA GLN A 212 -32.22 10.86 61.99
C GLN A 212 -31.55 12.00 62.77
N GLU A 213 -31.93 13.27 62.49
CA GLU A 213 -32.25 14.35 63.45
C GLU A 213 -32.13 15.77 62.84
N GLY A 214 -33.10 16.65 63.17
CA GLY A 214 -33.01 18.13 63.13
C GLY A 214 -33.13 18.85 61.77
N PRO A 215 -34.10 19.78 61.56
CA PRO A 215 -34.44 20.30 60.21
C PRO A 215 -33.33 21.07 59.48
N GLU A 216 -32.42 21.76 60.20
CA GLU A 216 -31.43 22.65 59.55
C GLU A 216 -29.96 22.28 59.84
N HIS A 217 -29.61 21.86 61.06
CA HIS A 217 -28.23 21.51 61.42
C HIS A 217 -27.74 20.20 60.78
N GLY A 218 -28.66 19.24 60.56
CA GLY A 218 -28.39 17.99 59.86
C GLY A 218 -28.11 18.18 58.36
N ARG A 219 -28.79 19.14 57.71
CA ARG A 219 -28.63 19.42 56.27
C ARG A 219 -27.26 20.00 55.94
N VAL A 220 -26.79 20.97 56.74
CA VAL A 220 -25.46 21.57 56.57
C VAL A 220 -24.35 20.54 56.78
N SER A 221 -24.49 19.69 57.81
CA SER A 221 -23.54 18.62 58.11
C SER A 221 -23.50 17.53 57.02
N TYR A 222 -24.65 17.24 56.40
CA TYR A 222 -24.76 16.32 55.26
C TYR A 222 -24.08 16.89 54.00
N LEU A 223 -24.35 18.15 53.65
CA LEU A 223 -23.69 18.83 52.53
C LEU A 223 -22.17 18.89 52.69
N LYS A 224 -21.68 19.19 53.90
CA LYS A 224 -20.24 19.26 54.20
C LYS A 224 -19.54 17.90 54.00
N ARG A 225 -20.22 16.79 54.33
CA ARG A 225 -19.73 15.43 54.05
C ARG A 225 -19.72 15.11 52.56
N LYS A 226 -20.77 15.47 51.81
CA LYS A 226 -20.82 15.28 50.34
C LYS A 226 -19.72 16.06 49.61
N ILE A 227 -19.46 17.32 50.01
CA ILE A 227 -18.38 18.13 49.43
C ILE A 227 -17.03 17.48 49.68
N LYS A 228 -16.76 17.03 50.92
CA LYS A 228 -15.49 16.36 51.26
C LYS A 228 -15.28 15.08 50.45
N ALA A 229 -16.32 14.25 50.29
CA ALA A 229 -16.26 13.02 49.49
C ALA A 229 -15.99 13.32 48.00
N ARG A 230 -16.65 14.35 47.45
CA ARG A 230 -16.42 14.80 46.07
C ARG A 230 -14.99 15.28 45.87
N ASP A 231 -14.45 16.10 46.78
CA ASP A 231 -13.10 16.63 46.67
C ASP A 231 -12.04 15.53 46.77
N GLN A 232 -12.31 14.47 47.55
CA GLN A 232 -11.48 13.26 47.62
C GLN A 232 -11.46 12.51 46.28
N LEU A 233 -12.63 12.29 45.67
CA LEU A 233 -12.77 11.66 44.34
C LEU A 233 -12.09 12.49 43.24
N ILE A 234 -12.15 13.82 43.32
CA ILE A 234 -11.45 14.71 42.38
C ILE A 234 -9.94 14.55 42.54
N GLY A 235 -9.43 14.51 43.79
CA GLY A 235 -8.01 14.29 44.05
C GLY A 235 -7.50 12.96 43.51
N GLU A 236 -8.26 11.88 43.68
CA GLU A 236 -7.93 10.56 43.12
C GLU A 236 -7.90 10.58 41.59
N LYS A 237 -8.90 11.21 40.95
CA LYS A 237 -8.94 11.36 39.48
C LYS A 237 -7.79 12.21 38.95
N ASP A 238 -7.43 13.30 39.64
CA ASP A 238 -6.30 14.15 39.25
C ASP A 238 -4.96 13.40 39.32
N GLU A 239 -4.75 12.51 40.29
CA GLU A 239 -3.55 11.66 40.34
C GLU A 239 -3.53 10.61 39.23
N VAL A 240 -4.68 10.00 38.89
CA VAL A 240 -4.79 9.09 37.74
C VAL A 240 -4.46 9.81 36.44
N ILE A 241 -4.98 11.03 36.24
CA ILE A 241 -4.68 11.86 35.07
C ILE A 241 -3.18 12.17 34.99
N LYS A 242 -2.52 12.53 36.11
CA LYS A 242 -1.06 12.75 36.15
C LYS A 242 -0.27 11.50 35.75
N GLN A 243 -0.70 10.32 36.19
CA GLN A 243 -0.06 9.06 35.82
C GLN A 243 -0.23 8.75 34.33
N GLN A 244 -1.43 8.95 33.78
CA GLN A 244 -1.70 8.78 32.34
C GLN A 244 -0.87 9.76 31.50
N ASP A 245 -0.81 11.04 31.88
CA ASP A 245 0.01 12.05 31.20
C ASP A 245 1.51 11.68 31.19
N ALA A 246 2.01 11.13 32.30
CA ALA A 246 3.40 10.67 32.39
C ALA A 246 3.66 9.48 31.45
N GLN A 247 2.70 8.55 31.32
CA GLN A 247 2.79 7.43 30.40
C GLN A 247 2.76 7.88 28.93
N ILE A 248 1.86 8.82 28.58
CA ILE A 248 1.76 9.40 27.23
C ILE A 248 3.09 10.05 26.84
N LYS A 249 3.64 10.92 27.69
CA LYS A 249 4.95 11.56 27.44
C LYS A 249 6.09 10.55 27.24
N LYS A 250 6.06 9.42 27.96
CA LYS A 250 7.07 8.35 27.80
C LYS A 250 6.91 7.65 26.45
N LEU A 251 5.68 7.42 26.00
CA LEU A 251 5.36 6.83 24.70
C LEU A 251 5.75 7.75 23.55
N GLU A 252 5.44 9.04 23.63
CA GLU A 252 5.81 10.06 22.63
C GLU A 252 7.34 10.12 22.43
N ARG A 253 8.10 10.16 23.53
CA ARG A 253 9.58 10.15 23.49
C ARG A 253 10.13 8.86 22.86
N ARG A 254 9.47 7.72 23.05
CA ARG A 254 9.85 6.44 22.44
C ARG A 254 9.54 6.43 20.95
N CYS A 255 8.38 6.97 20.56
CA CYS A 255 7.98 7.11 19.17
C CYS A 255 8.94 8.02 18.40
N HIS A 256 9.28 9.19 18.95
CA HIS A 256 10.20 10.14 18.34
C HIS A 256 11.60 9.53 18.10
N ARG A 257 12.13 8.74 19.04
CA ARG A 257 13.40 8.01 18.85
C ARG A 257 13.33 7.02 17.69
N ARG A 258 12.29 6.19 17.63
CA ARG A 258 12.10 5.22 16.54
C ARG A 258 11.99 5.88 15.16
N PHE A 259 11.30 7.02 15.06
CA PHE A 259 11.23 7.78 13.82
C PHE A 259 12.60 8.33 13.38
N LYS A 260 13.40 8.84 14.33
CA LYS A 260 14.72 9.40 14.04
C LYS A 260 15.71 8.32 13.59
N ASP A 261 15.66 7.15 14.21
CA ASP A 261 16.52 6.02 13.85
C ASP A 261 16.08 5.38 12.53
N GLY A 262 14.78 5.16 12.33
CA GLY A 262 14.23 4.67 11.05
C GLY A 262 14.55 5.59 9.86
N GLY A 263 14.57 6.91 10.07
CA GLY A 263 14.97 7.87 9.05
C GLY A 263 16.46 7.75 8.65
N LYS A 264 17.35 7.41 9.59
CA LYS A 264 18.77 7.16 9.28
C LYS A 264 18.95 5.87 8.50
N ASP A 265 18.25 4.81 8.90
CA ASP A 265 18.29 3.52 8.22
C ASP A 265 17.76 3.63 6.79
N PHE A 266 16.65 4.35 6.59
CA PHE A 266 16.12 4.62 5.26
C PHE A 266 17.12 5.39 4.39
N LYS A 267 17.77 6.42 4.93
CA LYS A 267 18.79 7.19 4.20
C LYS A 267 20.00 6.34 3.82
N ARG A 268 20.45 5.46 4.72
CA ARG A 268 21.56 4.52 4.45
C ARG A 268 21.17 3.52 3.35
N LEU A 269 19.95 3.00 3.39
CA LEU A 269 19.44 2.03 2.41
C LEU A 269 19.26 2.68 1.04
N PHE A 270 18.73 3.92 1.00
CA PHE A 270 18.62 4.72 -0.21
C PHE A 270 19.98 4.97 -0.87
N ASN A 271 20.98 5.40 -0.10
CA ASN A 271 22.34 5.62 -0.62
C ASN A 271 22.96 4.32 -1.17
N ARG A 272 22.70 3.18 -0.52
CA ARG A 272 23.18 1.87 -1.00
C ARG A 272 22.52 1.47 -2.33
N VAL A 273 21.22 1.71 -2.46
CA VAL A 273 20.47 1.44 -3.70
C VAL A 273 20.99 2.31 -4.85
N GLU A 274 21.20 3.60 -4.62
CA GLU A 274 21.78 4.49 -5.64
C GLU A 274 23.20 4.05 -6.04
N GLY A 275 24.04 3.62 -5.08
CA GLY A 275 25.36 3.05 -5.39
C GLY A 275 25.31 1.77 -6.24
N LEU A 276 24.36 0.87 -5.92
CA LEU A 276 24.15 -0.35 -6.73
C LEU A 276 23.66 -0.02 -8.14
N LYS A 277 22.79 0.98 -8.28
CA LYS A 277 22.29 1.44 -9.57
C LYS A 277 23.41 2.00 -10.45
N THR A 278 24.33 2.79 -9.88
CA THR A 278 25.51 3.26 -10.61
C THR A 278 26.41 2.11 -11.04
N SER A 279 26.69 1.15 -10.15
CA SER A 279 27.50 -0.02 -10.47
C SER A 279 26.87 -0.90 -11.54
N LEU A 280 25.54 -1.03 -11.55
CA LEU A 280 24.83 -1.79 -12.58
C LEU A 280 24.94 -1.13 -13.95
N LYS A 281 24.88 0.21 -13.99
CA LYS A 281 25.07 0.96 -15.22
C LYS A 281 26.47 0.77 -15.79
N ASP A 282 27.50 0.87 -14.94
CA ASP A 282 28.89 0.64 -15.35
C ASP A 282 29.12 -0.80 -15.85
N ALA A 283 28.45 -1.78 -15.23
CA ALA A 283 28.51 -3.17 -15.66
C ALA A 283 27.83 -3.38 -17.03
N ALA A 284 26.69 -2.73 -17.28
CA ALA A 284 26.00 -2.79 -18.56
C ALA A 284 26.81 -2.13 -19.69
N GLU A 285 27.50 -1.03 -19.42
CA GLU A 285 28.42 -0.40 -20.37
C GLU A 285 29.58 -1.35 -20.73
N LYS A 286 30.21 -1.99 -19.73
CA LYS A 286 31.26 -3.00 -19.97
C LYS A 286 30.76 -4.22 -20.74
N GLU A 287 29.54 -4.67 -20.46
CA GLU A 287 28.93 -5.78 -21.20
C GLU A 287 28.74 -5.43 -22.68
N HIS A 288 28.26 -4.22 -22.97
CA HIS A 288 28.11 -3.74 -24.35
C HIS A 288 29.46 -3.66 -25.09
N ASP A 289 30.52 -3.19 -24.42
CA ASP A 289 31.87 -3.15 -24.99
C ASP A 289 32.40 -4.56 -25.28
N LEU A 290 32.19 -5.51 -24.37
CA LEU A 290 32.56 -6.91 -24.57
C LEU A 290 31.79 -7.55 -25.73
N GLN A 291 30.47 -7.31 -25.83
CA GLN A 291 29.67 -7.79 -26.96
C GLN A 291 30.18 -7.23 -28.30
N SER A 292 30.57 -5.96 -28.32
CA SER A 292 31.15 -5.32 -29.50
C SER A 292 32.49 -5.97 -29.88
N TYR A 293 33.34 -6.28 -28.90
CA TYR A 293 34.60 -6.96 -29.12
C TYR A 293 34.41 -8.41 -29.62
N VAL A 294 33.46 -9.16 -29.06
CA VAL A 294 33.13 -10.52 -29.53
C VAL A 294 32.70 -10.51 -30.99
N ARG A 295 31.83 -9.59 -31.41
CA ARG A 295 31.45 -9.46 -32.83
C ARG A 295 32.64 -9.19 -33.75
N GLN A 296 33.58 -8.35 -33.31
CA GLN A 296 34.80 -8.10 -34.09
C GLN A 296 35.65 -9.36 -34.26
N LEU A 297 35.75 -10.20 -33.22
CA LEU A 297 36.45 -11.48 -33.29
C LEU A 297 35.72 -12.47 -34.22
N GLU A 298 34.40 -12.55 -34.15
CA GLU A 298 33.59 -13.38 -35.05
C GLU A 298 33.82 -12.99 -36.52
N ASP A 299 33.83 -11.69 -36.83
CA ASP A 299 34.13 -11.18 -38.18
C ASP A 299 35.58 -11.47 -38.63
N GLN A 300 36.54 -11.53 -37.70
CA GLN A 300 37.91 -11.92 -38.02
C GLN A 300 38.02 -13.42 -38.31
N ILE A 301 37.36 -14.25 -37.50
CA ILE A 301 37.32 -15.71 -37.70
C ILE A 301 36.71 -16.02 -39.06
N LYS A 302 35.56 -15.43 -39.38
CA LYS A 302 34.90 -15.62 -40.67
C LYS A 302 35.81 -15.28 -41.85
N ARG A 303 36.52 -14.14 -41.78
CA ARG A 303 37.48 -13.74 -42.82
C ARG A 303 38.64 -14.74 -42.97
N ARG A 304 39.13 -15.29 -41.86
CA ARG A 304 40.17 -16.32 -41.89
C ARG A 304 39.66 -17.63 -42.48
N ASP A 305 38.45 -18.04 -42.17
CA ASP A 305 37.85 -19.26 -42.74
C ASP A 305 37.69 -19.13 -44.26
N GLU A 306 37.23 -17.97 -44.75
CA GLU A 306 37.16 -17.68 -46.18
C GLU A 306 38.54 -17.69 -46.87
N GLU A 307 39.60 -17.26 -46.18
CA GLU A 307 40.97 -17.32 -46.69
C GLU A 307 41.51 -18.75 -46.74
N ILE A 308 41.26 -19.55 -45.69
CA ILE A 308 41.62 -20.97 -45.64
C ILE A 308 40.92 -21.74 -46.77
N GLU A 309 39.66 -21.44 -47.05
CA GLU A 309 38.92 -22.06 -48.15
C GLU A 309 39.55 -21.73 -49.51
N LYS A 310 39.90 -20.46 -49.77
CA LYS A 310 40.60 -20.04 -51.00
C LYS A 310 41.96 -20.71 -51.16
N LEU A 311 42.74 -20.80 -50.08
CA LEU A 311 44.04 -21.48 -50.11
C LEU A 311 43.88 -22.98 -50.36
N SER A 312 42.88 -23.61 -49.76
CA SER A 312 42.55 -25.02 -49.98
C SER A 312 42.18 -25.29 -51.43
N ASP A 313 41.38 -24.42 -52.05
CA ASP A 313 41.05 -24.51 -53.47
C ASP A 313 42.27 -24.31 -54.38
N CYS A 314 43.17 -23.40 -54.04
CA CYS A 314 44.43 -23.21 -54.77
C CYS A 314 45.32 -24.43 -54.69
N ASN A 315 45.47 -25.03 -53.50
CA ASN A 315 46.22 -26.27 -53.31
C ASN A 315 45.63 -27.42 -54.13
N ARG A 316 44.30 -27.60 -54.10
CA ARG A 316 43.63 -28.62 -54.92
C ARG A 316 43.92 -28.45 -56.42
N LYS A 317 43.92 -27.21 -56.93
CA LYS A 317 44.26 -26.92 -58.33
C LYS A 317 45.72 -27.22 -58.65
N LEU A 318 46.65 -26.91 -57.74
CA LEU A 318 48.07 -27.21 -57.92
C LEU A 318 48.33 -28.72 -57.92
N GLU A 319 47.71 -29.46 -56.99
CA GLU A 319 47.80 -30.92 -56.94
C GLU A 319 47.27 -31.57 -58.22
N ALA A 320 46.15 -31.08 -58.77
CA ALA A 320 45.61 -31.57 -60.04
C ALA A 320 46.61 -31.34 -61.19
N LYS A 321 47.18 -30.14 -61.29
CA LYS A 321 48.22 -29.84 -62.30
C LYS A 321 49.46 -30.72 -62.13
N HIS A 322 49.88 -31.00 -60.90
CA HIS A 322 51.05 -31.84 -60.64
C HIS A 322 50.80 -33.28 -61.11
N LYS A 323 49.62 -33.84 -60.80
CA LYS A 323 49.21 -35.16 -61.29
C LYS A 323 49.17 -35.23 -62.82
N ASP A 324 48.65 -34.20 -63.50
CA ASP A 324 48.64 -34.14 -64.96
C ASP A 324 50.06 -34.11 -65.55
N VAL A 325 50.99 -33.37 -64.93
CA VAL A 325 52.41 -33.34 -65.31
C VAL A 325 53.07 -34.71 -65.09
N ASP A 326 52.83 -35.35 -63.95
CA ASP A 326 53.38 -36.67 -63.65
C ASP A 326 52.84 -37.73 -64.64
N HIS A 327 51.55 -37.68 -64.98
CA HIS A 327 50.93 -38.56 -65.98
C HIS A 327 51.48 -38.33 -67.40
N THR A 328 51.69 -37.07 -67.80
CA THR A 328 52.28 -36.75 -69.12
C THR A 328 53.74 -37.17 -69.19
N TRP A 329 54.52 -36.99 -68.13
CA TRP A 329 55.89 -37.49 -68.03
C TRP A 329 55.95 -39.01 -68.13
N GLU A 330 55.11 -39.74 -67.38
CA GLU A 330 55.02 -41.20 -67.47
C GLU A 330 54.62 -41.69 -68.87
N ALA A 331 53.70 -41.00 -69.54
CA ALA A 331 53.28 -41.34 -70.91
C ALA A 331 54.41 -41.10 -71.92
N CYS A 332 55.14 -39.99 -71.81
CA CYS A 332 56.31 -39.71 -72.64
C CYS A 332 57.44 -40.72 -72.39
N ALA A 333 57.70 -41.09 -71.14
CA ALA A 333 58.72 -42.09 -70.79
C ALA A 333 58.38 -43.50 -71.33
N LYS A 334 57.09 -43.86 -71.42
CA LYS A 334 56.63 -45.14 -71.98
C LYS A 334 56.61 -45.18 -73.51
N GLY A 335 56.60 -44.02 -74.19
CA GLY A 335 56.63 -43.90 -75.64
C GLY A 335 58.03 -43.88 -76.28
N VAL A 336 59.09 -44.02 -75.47
CA VAL A 336 60.51 -43.93 -75.90
C VAL A 336 61.20 -45.32 -75.90
N PHE A 337 60.44 -46.40 -76.12
CA PHE A 337 60.99 -47.73 -76.40
C PHE A 337 60.67 -48.20 -77.81
#